data_AF-N1RW93-F1
#
_entry.id   AF-N1RW93-F1
#
_cell.length_a   1.000
_cell.length_b   1.000
_cell.length_c   1.000
_cell.angle_alpha   90.00
_cell.angle_beta   90.00
_cell.angle_gamma   90.00
#
_symmetry.space_group_name_H-M   'P 1'
#
loop_
_entity.id
_entity.type
_entity.pdbx_description
1 polymer ?
#
loop_
_entity_poly.entity_id
_entity_poly.type
_entity_poly.pdbx_seq_one_letter_code
_entity_poly.pdbx_strand_id
1 'polypeptide(L)'
;MALGSSLKQILTMLIVSEQDTPPASAFLIALFNTMFNSLNTLFSVWDVTSQSPVTILRSPPMLLGISIYAVGISAEMTSELQRTIFKKNPNNKGKPYSGDLFSLARHINYGAYTLWRASYAYTSAGWPWGLLTGSFFFHDFATRGVPVLD
;
A
#
# COMPACT_ATOMS: atom_id res chain seq x y z
N MET A 1 -7.27 7.03 6.98
CA MET A 1 -6.47 6.17 6.09
C MET A 1 -7.32 5.10 5.40
N ALA A 2 -8.30 4.48 6.07
CA ALA A 2 -9.23 3.53 5.46
C ALA A 2 -9.83 3.99 4.12
N LEU A 3 -10.41 5.20 4.07
CA LEU A 3 -10.98 5.76 2.84
C LEU A 3 -9.97 5.83 1.69
N GLY A 4 -8.78 6.40 1.94
CA GLY A 4 -7.73 6.54 0.93
C GLY A 4 -7.24 5.18 0.41
N SER A 5 -7.03 4.22 1.30
CA SER A 5 -6.66 2.86 0.91
C SER A 5 -7.74 2.17 0.08
N SER A 6 -9.01 2.29 0.46
CA SER A 6 -10.12 1.68 -0.28
C SER A 6 -10.27 2.31 -1.66
N LEU A 7 -10.22 3.65 -1.75
CA LEU A 7 -10.29 4.36 -3.02
C LEU A 7 -9.16 3.93 -3.95
N LYS A 8 -7.92 3.88 -3.45
CA LYS A 8 -6.76 3.42 -4.22
C LYS A 8 -6.97 1.99 -4.75
N GLN A 9 -7.47 1.06 -3.92
CA GLN A 9 -7.71 -0.32 -4.35
C GLN A 9 -8.82 -0.41 -5.41
N ILE A 10 -9.88 0.36 -5.27
CA ILE A 10 -10.95 0.48 -6.28
C ILE A 10 -10.36 0.99 -7.61
N LEU A 11 -9.58 2.07 -7.57
CA LEU A 11 -8.95 2.63 -8.76
C LEU A 11 -7.96 1.64 -9.40
N THR A 12 -7.24 0.85 -8.60
CA THR A 12 -6.34 -0.18 -9.12
C THR A 12 -7.12 -1.23 -9.91
N MET A 13 -8.24 -1.73 -9.38
CA MET A 13 -9.07 -2.71 -10.08
C MET A 13 -9.72 -2.14 -11.35
N LEU A 14 -10.11 -0.87 -11.36
CA LEU A 14 -10.80 -0.26 -12.50
C LEU A 14 -9.85 0.21 -13.62
N ILE A 15 -8.64 0.65 -13.28
CA ILE A 15 -7.77 1.39 -14.20
C ILE A 15 -6.47 0.64 -14.52
N VAL A 16 -5.92 -0.07 -13.53
CA VAL A 16 -4.57 -0.66 -13.58
C VAL A 16 -4.61 -2.15 -13.88
N SER A 17 -5.59 -2.89 -13.35
CA SER A 17 -5.68 -4.34 -13.52
C SER A 17 -5.99 -4.71 -14.97
N GLU A 18 -5.02 -5.33 -15.65
CA GLU A 18 -5.17 -5.88 -17.01
C GLU A 18 -5.42 -7.40 -17.01
N GLN A 19 -5.24 -8.04 -15.86
CA GLN A 19 -5.43 -9.48 -15.69
C GLN A 19 -6.78 -9.78 -15.07
N ASP A 20 -7.38 -10.89 -15.50
CA ASP A 20 -8.57 -11.44 -14.86
C ASP A 20 -8.25 -11.75 -13.40
N THR A 21 -9.09 -11.24 -12.49
CA THR A 21 -9.02 -11.56 -11.07
C THR A 21 -10.14 -12.55 -10.76
N PRO A 22 -9.85 -13.86 -10.61
CA PRO A 22 -10.89 -14.86 -10.36
C PRO A 22 -11.70 -14.52 -9.10
N PRO A 23 -13.00 -14.86 -9.04
CA PRO A 23 -13.86 -14.52 -7.91
C PRO A 23 -13.30 -14.96 -6.54
N ALA A 24 -12.64 -16.13 -6.49
CA ALA A 24 -12.00 -16.61 -5.27
C ALA A 24 -10.85 -15.70 -4.80
N SER A 25 -9.97 -15.30 -5.72
CA SER A 25 -8.86 -14.37 -5.42
C SER A 25 -9.39 -12.99 -5.02
N ALA A 26 -10.40 -12.48 -5.73
CA ALA A 26 -11.05 -11.21 -5.41
C ALA A 26 -11.65 -11.23 -3.99
N PHE A 27 -12.36 -12.30 -3.63
CA PHE A 27 -12.92 -12.48 -2.29
C PHE A 27 -11.83 -12.48 -1.22
N LEU A 28 -10.75 -13.25 -1.41
CA LEU A 28 -9.65 -13.33 -0.45
C LEU A 28 -8.96 -11.97 -0.26
N ILE A 29 -8.72 -11.23 -1.35
CA ILE A 29 -8.13 -9.89 -1.30
C ILE A 29 -9.06 -8.92 -0.56
N ALA A 30 -10.37 -8.96 -0.85
CA ALA A 30 -11.36 -8.11 -0.19
C ALA A 30 -11.47 -8.42 1.30
N LEU A 31 -11.53 -9.70 1.67
CA LEU A 31 -11.57 -10.15 3.07
C LEU A 31 -10.32 -9.70 3.82
N PHE A 32 -9.13 -9.93 3.23
CA PHE A 32 -7.86 -9.52 3.82
C PHE A 32 -7.80 -8.00 4.07
N ASN A 33 -8.17 -7.19 3.08
CA ASN A 33 -8.18 -5.72 3.25
C ASN A 33 -9.23 -5.28 4.27
N THR A 34 -10.40 -5.92 4.29
CA THR A 34 -11.46 -5.62 5.27
C THR A 34 -10.96 -5.88 6.68
N MET A 35 -10.34 -7.04 6.94
CA MET A 35 -9.79 -7.39 8.25
C MET A 35 -8.71 -6.41 8.71
N PHE A 36 -7.68 -6.19 7.89
CA PHE A 36 -6.56 -5.30 8.27
C PHE A 36 -7.01 -3.85 8.48
N ASN A 37 -7.86 -3.33 7.60
CA ASN A 37 -8.36 -1.96 7.72
C ASN A 37 -9.30 -1.80 8.92
N SER A 38 -10.09 -2.83 9.25
CA SER A 38 -10.96 -2.82 10.43
C SER A 38 -10.15 -2.85 11.72
N LEU A 39 -9.12 -3.69 11.82
CA LEU A 39 -8.19 -3.71 12.96
C LEU A 39 -7.50 -2.35 13.13
N ASN A 40 -6.99 -1.77 12.04
CA ASN A 40 -6.37 -0.44 12.09
C ASN A 40 -7.35 0.66 12.55
N THR A 41 -8.60 0.58 12.10
CA THR A 41 -9.63 1.55 12.51
C THR A 41 -9.98 1.36 13.99
N LEU A 42 -10.15 0.11 14.44
CA LEU A 42 -10.45 -0.21 15.84
C LEU A 42 -9.34 0.27 16.78
N PHE A 43 -8.08 -0.02 16.47
CA PHE A 43 -6.95 0.43 17.29
C PHE A 43 -6.81 1.95 17.29
N SER A 44 -7.03 2.60 16.15
CA SER A 44 -7.00 4.07 16.07
C SER A 44 -8.09 4.71 16.93
N VAL A 45 -9.30 4.12 16.97
CA VAL A 45 -10.38 4.62 17.83
C VAL A 45 -10.10 4.32 19.29
N TRP A 46 -9.56 3.15 19.62
CA TRP A 46 -9.15 2.79 20.98
C TRP A 46 -8.18 3.83 21.55
N ASP A 47 -7.11 4.15 20.83
CA ASP A 47 -6.09 5.10 21.32
C ASP A 47 -6.75 6.44 21.71
N VAL A 48 -7.66 6.95 20.87
CA VAL A 48 -8.40 8.19 21.13
C VAL A 48 -9.36 8.07 22.32
N THR A 49 -10.07 6.95 22.49
CA THR A 49 -11.05 6.77 23.58
C THR A 49 -10.41 6.43 24.93
N SER A 50 -9.16 5.95 24.93
CA SER A 50 -8.42 5.56 26.14
C SER A 50 -7.84 6.72 26.96
N GLN A 51 -8.15 7.99 26.61
CA GLN A 51 -7.53 9.19 27.19
C GLN A 51 -6.00 9.22 27.09
N SER A 52 -5.45 8.48 26.12
CA SER A 52 -4.03 8.54 25.75
C SER A 52 -3.67 9.98 25.39
N PRO A 53 -2.56 10.56 25.90
CA PRO A 53 -2.18 11.96 25.69
C PRO A 53 -1.73 12.27 24.25
N VAL A 54 -2.00 11.38 23.28
CA VAL A 54 -1.60 11.51 21.88
C VAL A 54 -2.42 12.61 21.21
N THR A 55 -1.90 13.84 21.28
CA THR A 55 -2.36 14.91 20.39
C THR A 55 -1.71 14.71 19.03
N ILE A 56 -2.44 14.14 18.07
CA ILE A 56 -1.95 13.78 16.72
C ILE A 56 -1.11 14.90 16.08
N LEU A 57 -1.57 16.16 16.16
CA LEU A 57 -0.91 17.32 15.56
C LEU A 57 0.36 17.79 16.28
N ARG A 58 0.63 17.27 17.49
CA ARG A 58 1.82 17.64 18.29
C ARG A 58 2.80 16.48 18.46
N SER A 59 2.53 15.31 17.87
CA SER A 59 3.40 14.13 17.93
C SER A 59 4.21 14.03 16.62
N PRO A 60 5.52 14.38 16.62
CA PRO A 60 6.36 14.23 15.44
C PRO A 60 6.34 12.81 14.84
N PRO A 61 6.36 11.73 15.65
CA PRO A 61 6.27 10.37 15.11
C PRO A 61 4.94 10.08 14.40
N MET A 62 3.82 10.63 14.90
CA MET A 62 2.51 10.47 14.26
C MET A 62 2.44 11.21 12.92
N LEU A 63 2.96 12.44 12.87
CA LEU A 63 3.08 13.20 11.63
C LEU A 63 3.95 12.48 10.60
N LEU A 64 5.10 11.93 11.02
CA LEU A 64 5.96 11.14 10.17
C LEU A 64 5.22 9.91 9.60
N GLY A 65 4.49 9.18 10.44
CA GLY A 65 3.68 8.04 10.00
C GLY A 65 2.62 8.43 8.96
N ILE A 66 1.90 9.53 9.17
CA ILE A 66 0.93 10.06 8.22
C ILE A 66 1.61 10.47 6.91
N SER A 67 2.77 11.14 6.98
CA SER A 67 3.54 11.54 5.80
C SER A 67 4.02 10.34 5.00
N ILE A 68 4.57 9.30 5.65
CA ILE A 68 5.02 8.09 4.96
C ILE A 68 3.83 7.36 4.34
N TYR A 69 2.68 7.30 5.03
CA TYR A 69 1.45 6.76 4.44
C TYR A 69 1.06 7.51 3.17
N ALA A 70 0.99 8.84 3.22
CA ALA A 70 0.57 9.67 2.09
C ALA A 70 1.54 9.56 0.91
N VAL A 71 2.86 9.64 1.16
CA VAL A 71 3.88 9.49 0.13
C VAL A 71 3.85 8.08 -0.46
N GLY A 72 3.77 7.04 0.38
CA GLY A 72 3.77 5.66 -0.07
C GLY A 72 2.54 5.29 -0.91
N ILE A 73 1.34 5.67 -0.48
CA ILE A 73 0.12 5.35 -1.24
C ILE A 73 0.09 6.09 -2.58
N SER A 74 0.57 7.34 -2.62
CA SER A 74 0.69 8.10 -3.85
C SER A 74 1.79 7.55 -4.77
N ALA A 75 2.98 7.27 -4.24
CA ALA A 75 4.09 6.73 -5.03
C ALA A 75 3.74 5.38 -5.66
N GLU A 76 3.07 4.51 -4.93
CA GLU A 76 2.58 3.24 -5.48
C GLU A 76 1.61 3.49 -6.64
N MET A 77 0.53 4.25 -6.41
CA MET A 77 -0.48 4.48 -7.44
C MET A 77 0.09 5.20 -8.67
N THR A 78 0.94 6.21 -8.46
CA THR A 78 1.62 6.92 -9.55
C THR A 78 2.51 5.99 -10.35
N SER A 79 3.32 5.14 -9.70
CA SER A 79 4.19 4.20 -10.41
C SER A 79 3.39 3.20 -11.26
N GLU A 80 2.27 2.70 -10.74
CA GLU A 80 1.39 1.80 -11.48
C GLU A 80 0.74 2.51 -12.68
N LEU A 81 0.22 3.72 -12.48
CA LEU A 81 -0.36 4.51 -13.57
C LEU A 81 0.65 4.82 -14.67
N GLN A 82 1.88 5.22 -14.30
CA GLN A 82 2.96 5.45 -15.25
C GLN A 82 3.23 4.20 -16.10
N ARG A 83 3.31 3.03 -15.46
CA ARG A 83 3.51 1.75 -16.13
C ARG A 83 2.34 1.36 -17.03
N THR A 84 1.09 1.56 -16.57
CA THR A 84 -0.12 1.29 -17.36
C THR A 84 -0.19 2.18 -18.60
N ILE A 85 0.11 3.48 -18.47
CA ILE A 85 0.13 4.41 -19.61
C ILE A 85 1.18 3.99 -20.63
N PHE A 86 2.39 3.61 -20.18
CA PHE A 86 3.44 3.12 -21.07
C PHE A 86 3.02 1.86 -21.83
N LYS A 87 2.41 0.89 -21.16
CA LYS A 87 1.98 -0.39 -21.75
C LYS A 87 0.78 -0.27 -22.69
N LYS A 88 -0.10 0.71 -22.49
CA LYS A 88 -1.23 0.98 -23.40
C LYS A 88 -0.80 1.41 -24.80
N ASN A 89 0.41 1.90 -24.98
CA ASN A 89 0.93 2.27 -26.30
C ASN A 89 1.36 1.01 -27.09
N PRO A 90 0.75 0.72 -28.26
CA PRO A 90 1.11 -0.44 -29.08
C PRO A 90 2.60 -0.48 -29.48
N ASN A 91 3.25 0.67 -29.60
CA ASN A 91 4.68 0.79 -29.95
C ASN A 91 5.61 0.30 -28.82
N ASN A 92 5.08 0.12 -27.62
CA ASN A 92 5.79 -0.36 -26.45
C ASN A 92 5.53 -1.84 -26.16
N LYS A 93 4.78 -2.54 -27.03
CA LYS A 93 4.46 -3.96 -26.83
C LYS A 93 5.74 -4.79 -26.68
N GLY A 94 5.80 -5.57 -25.61
CA GLY A 94 6.95 -6.42 -25.28
C GLY A 94 8.17 -5.69 -24.68
N LYS A 95 8.14 -4.37 -24.55
CA LYS A 95 9.24 -3.61 -23.93
C LYS A 95 9.05 -3.51 -22.42
N PRO A 96 10.12 -3.72 -21.63
CA PRO A 96 10.05 -3.47 -20.19
C PRO A 96 9.94 -1.96 -19.93
N TYR A 97 9.17 -1.59 -18.91
CA TYR A 97 9.08 -0.21 -18.45
C TYR A 97 10.13 0.05 -17.36
N SER A 98 10.99 1.05 -17.55
CA SER A 98 12.06 1.44 -16.62
C SER A 98 12.17 2.96 -16.42
N GLY A 99 11.14 3.71 -16.83
CA GLY A 99 11.09 5.16 -16.71
C GLY A 99 10.64 5.64 -15.33
N ASP A 100 10.67 6.96 -15.14
CA ASP A 100 10.13 7.67 -13.98
C ASP A 100 10.48 7.01 -12.63
N LEU A 101 9.49 6.63 -11.82
CA LEU A 101 9.72 6.01 -10.52
C LEU A 101 10.40 4.62 -10.63
N PHE A 102 10.19 3.90 -11.72
CA PHE A 102 10.86 2.62 -11.97
C PHE A 102 12.34 2.78 -12.33
N SER A 103 12.81 4.00 -12.65
CA SER A 103 14.24 4.28 -12.79
C SER A 103 14.98 4.31 -11.44
N LEU A 104 14.25 4.53 -10.34
CA LEU A 104 14.81 4.61 -8.98
C LEU A 104 14.90 3.23 -8.32
N ALA A 105 13.93 2.35 -8.57
CA ALA A 105 13.92 0.99 -8.04
C ALA A 105 13.12 0.03 -8.94
N ARG A 106 13.63 -1.20 -9.09
CA ARG A 106 13.01 -2.26 -9.91
C ARG A 106 11.56 -2.57 -9.52
N HIS A 107 11.25 -2.56 -8.23
CA HIS A 107 9.90 -2.80 -7.68
C HIS A 107 9.47 -1.65 -6.77
N ILE A 108 9.56 -0.41 -7.28
CA ILE A 108 9.22 0.80 -6.51
C ILE A 108 7.78 0.75 -5.96
N ASN A 109 6.85 0.17 -6.72
CA ASN A 109 5.46 -0.05 -6.34
C ASN A 109 5.34 -0.96 -5.09
N TYR A 110 6.08 -2.06 -5.04
CA TYR A 110 6.08 -2.98 -3.89
C TYR A 110 6.68 -2.34 -2.65
N GLY A 111 7.80 -1.62 -2.81
CA GLY A 111 8.40 -0.86 -1.71
C GLY A 111 7.43 0.18 -1.15
N ALA A 112 6.79 0.96 -2.03
CA ALA A 112 5.80 1.95 -1.67
C ALA A 112 4.58 1.33 -0.97
N TYR A 113 4.09 0.18 -1.45
CA TYR A 113 2.99 -0.57 -0.83
C TYR A 113 3.32 -1.00 0.60
N THR A 114 4.47 -1.63 0.79
CA THR A 114 4.94 -2.06 2.11
C THR A 114 5.03 -0.89 3.07
N LEU A 115 5.58 0.24 2.62
CA LEU A 115 5.73 1.44 3.45
C LEU A 115 4.39 2.00 3.90
N TRP A 116 3.43 2.25 2.99
CA TRP A 116 2.16 2.84 3.44
C TRP A 116 1.32 1.88 4.28
N ARG A 117 1.42 0.55 4.04
CA ARG A 117 0.76 -0.45 4.90
C ARG A 117 1.36 -0.49 6.30
N ALA A 118 2.69 -0.49 6.40
CA ALA A 118 3.40 -0.44 7.68
C ALA A 118 3.11 0.86 8.44
N SER A 119 3.11 2.00 7.75
CA SER A 119 2.83 3.30 8.35
C SER A 119 1.37 3.44 8.77
N TYR A 120 0.42 2.91 8.01
CA TYR A 120 -0.98 2.86 8.46
C TYR A 120 -1.09 2.08 9.78
N ALA A 121 -0.53 0.88 9.84
CA ALA A 121 -0.49 0.10 11.08
C ALA A 121 0.22 0.85 12.23
N TYR A 122 1.38 1.46 11.95
CA TYR A 122 2.12 2.27 12.91
C TYR A 122 1.26 3.41 13.51
N THR A 123 0.56 4.17 12.67
CA THR A 123 -0.29 5.28 13.12
C THR A 123 -1.54 4.81 13.85
N SER A 124 -1.97 3.57 13.63
CA SER A 124 -3.15 2.99 14.25
C SER A 124 -2.87 2.34 15.60
N ALA A 125 -1.71 1.72 15.80
CA ALA A 125 -1.42 0.94 17.01
C ALA A 125 0.05 0.96 17.46
N GLY A 126 0.83 1.92 16.98
CA GLY A 126 2.23 2.10 17.34
C GLY A 126 3.20 1.16 16.61
N TRP A 127 4.47 1.28 16.99
CA TRP A 127 5.58 0.63 16.30
C TRP A 127 5.53 -0.90 16.24
N PRO A 128 5.01 -1.66 17.25
CA PRO A 128 4.98 -3.12 17.15
C PRO A 128 4.05 -3.58 16.02
N TRP A 129 2.87 -2.97 15.90
CA TRP A 129 1.91 -3.30 14.85
C TRP A 129 2.40 -2.86 13.47
N GLY A 130 3.06 -1.70 13.40
CA GLY A 130 3.73 -1.21 12.19
C GLY A 130 4.82 -2.17 11.69
N LEU A 131 5.71 -2.61 12.58
CA LEU A 131 6.77 -3.57 12.24
C LEU A 131 6.23 -4.93 11.83
N LEU A 132 5.21 -5.44 12.53
CA LEU A 132 4.57 -6.71 12.18
C LEU A 132 3.96 -6.64 10.77
N THR A 133 3.17 -5.60 10.50
CA THR A 133 2.52 -5.41 9.21
C THR A 133 3.53 -5.20 8.09
N GLY A 134 4.57 -4.38 8.34
CA GLY A 134 5.65 -4.13 7.38
C GLY A 134 6.45 -5.40 7.07
N SER A 135 6.81 -6.17 8.10
CA SER A 135 7.56 -7.43 7.94
C SER A 135 6.76 -8.47 7.16
N PHE A 136 5.45 -8.55 7.41
CA PHE A 136 4.54 -9.42 6.67
C PHE A 136 4.56 -9.12 5.16
N PHE A 137 4.35 -7.85 4.77
CA PHE A 137 4.35 -7.49 3.35
C PHE A 137 5.72 -7.55 2.71
N PHE A 138 6.77 -7.17 3.44
CA PHE A 138 8.13 -7.32 2.96
C PHE A 138 8.46 -8.78 2.65
N HIS A 139 8.14 -9.69 3.58
CA HIS A 139 8.34 -11.12 3.39
C HIS A 139 7.55 -11.65 2.20
N ASP A 140 6.26 -11.31 2.10
CA ASP A 140 5.40 -11.74 0.98
C ASP A 140 5.94 -11.28 -0.38
N PHE A 141 6.39 -10.03 -0.48
CA PHE A 141 6.99 -9.53 -1.71
C PHE A 141 8.37 -10.14 -1.99
N ALA A 142 9.22 -10.30 -0.99
CA ALA A 142 10.55 -10.88 -1.18
C ALA A 142 10.51 -12.36 -1.60
N THR A 143 9.56 -13.12 -1.07
CA THR A 143 9.50 -14.58 -1.27
C THR A 143 8.57 -15.01 -2.39
N ARG A 144 7.55 -14.21 -2.72
CA ARG A 144 6.51 -14.58 -3.69
C ARG A 144 6.28 -13.52 -4.75
N GLY A 145 6.20 -12.24 -4.37
CA GLY A 145 5.87 -11.14 -5.28
C GLY A 145 6.96 -10.81 -6.29
N VAL A 146 8.22 -10.71 -5.87
CA VAL A 146 9.36 -10.44 -6.75
C VAL A 146 9.70 -11.67 -7.61
N PRO A 147 9.82 -12.90 -7.05
CA PRO A 147 10.18 -14.07 -7.84
C PRO A 147 9.19 -14.48 -8.93
N VAL A 148 7.93 -14.05 -8.88
CA VAL A 148 6.97 -14.33 -9.97
C VAL A 148 7.11 -13.37 -11.16
N LEU A 149 7.87 -12.28 -10.99
CA LEU A 149 8.07 -11.23 -12.00
C LEU A 149 9.46 -11.25 -12.64
N ASP A 150 10.45 -11.86 -11.96
CA ASP A 150 11.80 -12.11 -12.46
C ASP A 150 11.86 -13.43 -13.25
#